data_AF-A0A0W0R0R7-F1
#
_entry.id   AF-A0A0W0R0R7-F1
#
_cell.length_a   1.000
_cell.length_b   1.000
_cell.length_c   1.000
_cell.angle_alpha   90.00
_cell.angle_beta   90.00
_cell.angle_gamma   90.00
#
_symmetry.space_group_name_H-M   'P 1'
#
loop_
_entity.id
_entity.type
_entity.pdbx_description
1 polymer ?
#
loop_
_entity_poly.entity_id
_entity_poly.type
_entity_poly.pdbx_seq_one_letter_code
_entity_poly.pdbx_strand_id
1 'polypeptide(L)'
;MECLSFCIANKIDLARLDHHYKSTLKGYTSSKLRDVVKINNAEADETIFVFKNGTIVSWGVKRYKVNDYLEAIKQFANKLVTFPVHDEFSFRYNDRTTIEPHDYFDVDCIGIEAEGESEEVKLSLSYGFSQSVKLQYFETIIEALIEKYTPLIHSLSSEGEMAVTRNEIRQIIGEILGAKSEMNLISNFLYHPKYFWQHPTLEEYYIMLERYLHIQRRVNAINHRLNTLSEIFEMFNGYLENRHSHSLEVIIIFLIAIEIIFGVVNFHF
;
A
#
# COMPACT_ATOMS: atom_id res chain seq x y z
N MET A 1 6.17 -25.92 7.57
CA MET A 1 5.74 -25.60 6.19
C MET A 1 5.81 -24.09 6.00
N GLU A 2 5.79 -23.59 4.77
CA GLU A 2 5.93 -22.15 4.49
C GLU A 2 4.57 -21.54 4.10
N CYS A 3 4.32 -20.36 4.67
CA CYS A 3 3.26 -19.44 4.26
C CYS A 3 3.94 -18.24 3.59
N LEU A 4 3.64 -18.01 2.33
CA LEU A 4 4.24 -16.93 1.54
C LEU A 4 3.13 -15.99 1.10
N SER A 5 3.34 -14.69 1.30
CA SER A 5 2.40 -13.66 0.87
C SER A 5 3.05 -12.70 -0.11
N PHE A 6 2.27 -12.23 -1.09
CA PHE A 6 2.75 -11.38 -2.17
C PHE A 6 1.76 -10.26 -2.45
N CYS A 7 2.27 -9.06 -2.74
CA CYS A 7 1.51 -8.00 -3.38
C CYS A 7 1.98 -7.88 -4.84
N ILE A 8 1.11 -8.21 -5.81
CA ILE A 8 1.48 -8.23 -7.23
C ILE A 8 0.75 -7.17 -8.06
N ALA A 9 -0.36 -6.65 -7.57
CA ALA A 9 -1.18 -5.70 -8.32
C ALA A 9 -2.01 -4.80 -7.40
N ASN A 10 -2.63 -3.78 -7.99
CA ASN A 10 -3.62 -2.98 -7.28
C ASN A 10 -4.96 -3.70 -7.13
N LYS A 11 -5.35 -4.48 -8.13
CA LYS A 11 -6.59 -5.25 -8.12
C LYS A 11 -6.44 -6.50 -8.96
N ILE A 12 -7.13 -7.57 -8.60
CA ILE A 12 -7.23 -8.80 -9.42
C ILE A 12 -8.70 -9.04 -9.76
N ASP A 13 -8.96 -9.42 -11.01
CA ASP A 13 -10.29 -9.88 -11.45
C ASP A 13 -10.53 -11.33 -11.00
N LEU A 14 -11.08 -11.44 -9.78
CA LEU A 14 -11.44 -12.72 -9.17
C LEU A 14 -12.46 -13.54 -9.96
N ALA A 15 -13.34 -12.91 -10.74
CA ALA A 15 -14.36 -13.64 -11.51
C ALA A 15 -13.72 -14.35 -12.71
N ARG A 16 -12.85 -13.65 -13.44
CA ARG A 16 -12.11 -14.23 -14.56
C ARG A 16 -11.12 -15.29 -14.09
N LEU A 17 -10.46 -15.06 -12.95
CA LEU A 17 -9.55 -16.03 -12.34
C LEU A 17 -10.27 -17.33 -11.97
N ASP A 18 -11.38 -17.26 -11.23
CA ASP A 18 -12.15 -18.44 -10.82
C ASP A 18 -12.66 -19.24 -12.03
N HIS A 19 -13.16 -18.56 -13.06
CA HIS A 19 -13.60 -19.20 -14.29
C HIS A 19 -12.45 -19.92 -15.02
N HIS A 20 -11.27 -19.30 -15.08
CA HIS A 20 -10.10 -19.90 -15.73
C HIS A 20 -9.65 -21.18 -15.01
N TYR A 21 -9.51 -21.14 -13.68
CA TYR A 21 -9.09 -22.29 -12.90
C TYR A 21 -10.12 -23.43 -12.93
N LYS A 22 -11.43 -23.14 -12.98
CA LYS A 22 -12.49 -24.16 -13.13
C LYS A 22 -12.52 -24.82 -14.51
N SER A 23 -12.17 -24.10 -15.58
CA SER A 23 -12.32 -24.56 -16.96
C SER A 23 -11.07 -25.18 -17.56
N THR A 24 -9.89 -24.71 -17.15
CA THR A 24 -8.64 -24.93 -17.89
C THR A 24 -7.66 -25.88 -17.18
N LEU A 25 -7.70 -25.96 -15.85
CA LEU A 25 -6.71 -26.67 -15.05
C LEU A 25 -7.31 -27.93 -14.40
N LYS A 26 -6.97 -29.11 -14.95
CA LYS A 26 -7.29 -30.41 -14.33
C LYS A 26 -6.43 -30.59 -13.08
N GLY A 27 -7.04 -30.98 -11.95
CA GLY A 27 -6.36 -31.22 -10.67
C GLY A 27 -6.47 -30.07 -9.65
N TYR A 28 -6.93 -28.89 -10.08
CA TYR A 28 -7.16 -27.74 -9.21
C TYR A 28 -8.65 -27.56 -8.92
N THR A 29 -8.98 -27.23 -7.68
CA THR A 29 -10.32 -26.79 -7.31
C THR A 29 -10.29 -25.31 -6.97
N SER A 30 -11.26 -24.55 -7.49
CA SER A 30 -11.40 -23.12 -7.21
C SER A 30 -12.76 -22.83 -6.58
N SER A 31 -12.74 -22.08 -5.49
CA SER A 31 -13.94 -21.59 -4.82
C SER A 31 -13.83 -20.08 -4.61
N LYS A 32 -14.75 -19.35 -5.26
CA LYS A 32 -14.86 -17.90 -5.10
C LYS A 32 -15.73 -17.57 -3.89
N LEU A 33 -15.14 -16.87 -2.93
CA LEU A 33 -15.85 -16.12 -1.91
C LEU A 33 -15.91 -14.64 -2.33
N ARG A 34 -16.51 -13.79 -1.50
CA ARG A 34 -16.83 -12.39 -1.83
C ARG A 34 -15.66 -11.60 -2.42
N ASP A 35 -14.57 -11.46 -1.66
CA ASP A 35 -13.39 -10.67 -2.04
C ASP A 35 -12.11 -11.53 -2.08
N VAL A 36 -12.26 -12.86 -2.10
CA VAL A 36 -11.16 -13.83 -2.16
C VAL A 36 -11.54 -15.04 -3.02
N VAL A 37 -10.58 -15.57 -3.79
CA VAL A 37 -10.69 -16.86 -4.47
C VAL A 37 -9.71 -17.82 -3.81
N LYS A 38 -10.22 -18.97 -3.37
CA LYS A 38 -9.41 -20.08 -2.90
C LYS A 38 -9.11 -21.01 -4.07
N ILE A 39 -7.84 -21.32 -4.28
CA ILE A 39 -7.35 -22.32 -5.22
C ILE A 39 -6.68 -23.42 -4.39
N ASN A 40 -7.13 -24.66 -4.53
CA ASN A 40 -6.55 -25.81 -3.85
C ASN A 40 -6.04 -26.83 -4.86
N ASN A 41 -4.81 -27.31 -4.65
CA ASN A 41 -4.24 -28.46 -5.32
C ASN A 41 -4.27 -29.67 -4.37
N ALA A 42 -5.28 -30.53 -4.55
CA ALA A 42 -5.51 -31.69 -3.69
C ALA A 42 -4.39 -32.73 -3.74
N GLU A 43 -3.60 -32.77 -4.83
CA GLU A 43 -2.49 -33.73 -4.95
C GLU A 43 -1.28 -33.35 -4.09
N ALA A 44 -1.13 -32.07 -3.74
CA ALA A 44 0.06 -31.53 -3.09
C ALA A 44 -0.19 -30.87 -1.73
N ASP A 45 -1.43 -30.85 -1.24
CA ASP A 45 -1.85 -30.11 -0.03
C ASP A 45 -1.44 -28.62 -0.09
N GLU A 46 -1.52 -28.03 -1.28
CA GLU A 46 -1.17 -26.63 -1.54
C GLU A 46 -2.45 -25.78 -1.61
N THR A 47 -2.56 -24.75 -0.77
CA THR A 47 -3.71 -23.83 -0.77
C THR A 47 -3.27 -22.41 -1.07
N ILE A 48 -3.93 -21.75 -2.01
CA ILE A 48 -3.63 -20.37 -2.42
C ILE A 48 -4.89 -19.53 -2.29
N PHE A 49 -4.79 -18.40 -1.59
CA PHE A 49 -5.83 -17.41 -1.47
C PHE A 49 -5.45 -16.17 -2.27
N VAL A 50 -6.29 -15.81 -3.25
CA VAL A 50 -6.10 -14.63 -4.09
C VAL A 50 -7.13 -13.59 -3.72
N PHE A 51 -6.67 -12.43 -3.26
CA PHE A 51 -7.53 -11.36 -2.79
C PHE A 51 -7.77 -10.31 -3.86
N LYS A 52 -8.95 -9.70 -3.83
CA LYS A 52 -9.35 -8.65 -4.78
C LYS A 52 -8.45 -7.43 -4.77
N ASN A 53 -7.80 -7.13 -3.64
CA ASN A 53 -6.86 -6.01 -3.45
C ASN A 53 -5.47 -6.26 -4.10
N GLY A 54 -5.32 -7.37 -4.82
CA GLY A 54 -4.12 -7.69 -5.59
C GLY A 54 -3.02 -8.41 -4.81
N THR A 55 -3.35 -8.95 -3.65
CA THR A 55 -2.45 -9.78 -2.85
C THR A 55 -2.78 -11.26 -2.98
N ILE A 56 -1.78 -12.09 -2.72
CA ILE A 56 -1.83 -13.55 -2.79
C ILE A 56 -1.21 -14.10 -1.52
N VAL A 57 -1.84 -15.09 -0.89
CA VAL A 57 -1.29 -15.82 0.25
C VAL A 57 -1.30 -17.31 -0.08
N SER A 58 -0.14 -17.93 -0.06
CA SER A 58 0.02 -19.36 -0.36
C SER A 58 0.49 -20.13 0.86
N TRP A 59 -0.12 -21.29 1.09
CA TRP A 59 0.15 -22.20 2.19
C TRP A 59 0.64 -23.53 1.62
N GLY A 60 1.80 -24.00 2.10
CA GLY A 60 2.35 -25.31 1.72
C GLY A 60 2.96 -25.38 0.32
N VAL A 61 2.93 -24.27 -0.43
CA VAL A 61 3.55 -24.18 -1.76
C VAL A 61 5.07 -24.10 -1.62
N LYS A 62 5.78 -24.98 -2.33
CA LYS A 62 7.25 -24.97 -2.36
C LYS A 62 7.76 -23.75 -3.13
N ARG A 63 8.80 -23.06 -2.63
CA ARG A 63 9.37 -21.83 -3.20
C ARG A 63 9.58 -21.85 -4.72
N TYR A 64 10.08 -22.96 -5.27
CA TYR A 64 10.35 -23.07 -6.71
C TYR A 64 9.09 -23.06 -7.59
N LYS A 65 7.91 -23.43 -7.04
CA LYS A 65 6.63 -23.42 -7.77
C LYS A 65 5.86 -22.11 -7.63
N VAL A 66 6.20 -21.30 -6.63
CA VAL A 66 5.44 -20.08 -6.31
C VAL A 66 5.38 -19.14 -7.51
N ASN A 67 6.51 -18.97 -8.19
CA ASN A 67 6.60 -18.11 -9.36
C ASN A 67 5.66 -18.55 -10.49
N ASP A 68 5.44 -19.85 -10.70
CA ASP A 68 4.52 -20.35 -11.73
C ASP A 68 3.07 -19.92 -11.42
N TYR A 69 2.67 -19.99 -10.14
CA TYR A 69 1.36 -19.51 -9.70
C TYR A 69 1.23 -17.98 -9.86
N LEU A 70 2.27 -17.23 -9.50
CA LEU A 70 2.27 -15.78 -9.64
C LEU A 70 2.14 -15.37 -11.11
N GLU A 71 2.88 -15.98 -12.02
CA GLU A 71 2.79 -15.69 -13.47
C GLU A 71 1.42 -16.05 -14.05
N ALA A 72 0.81 -17.15 -13.61
CA ALA A 72 -0.56 -17.49 -14.00
C ALA A 72 -1.57 -16.44 -13.52
N ILE A 73 -1.47 -15.99 -12.28
CA ILE A 73 -2.43 -15.04 -11.68
C ILE A 73 -2.23 -13.61 -12.23
N LYS A 74 -1.00 -13.21 -12.59
CA LYS A 74 -0.69 -11.89 -13.17
C LYS A 74 -1.51 -11.57 -14.42
N GLN A 75 -1.93 -12.57 -15.19
CA GLN A 75 -2.77 -12.38 -16.39
C GLN A 75 -4.16 -11.80 -16.08
N PHE A 76 -4.60 -11.89 -14.81
CA PHE A 76 -5.87 -11.39 -14.32
C PHE A 76 -5.73 -10.13 -13.46
N ALA A 77 -4.52 -9.58 -13.38
CA ALA A 77 -4.21 -8.40 -12.60
C ALA A 77 -4.52 -7.10 -13.37
N ASN A 78 -5.05 -6.11 -12.64
CA ASN A 78 -5.22 -4.75 -13.10
C ASN A 78 -4.19 -3.86 -12.42
N LYS A 79 -3.33 -3.21 -13.22
CA LYS A 79 -2.20 -2.37 -12.77
C LYS A 79 -1.27 -3.16 -11.85
N LEU A 80 -0.28 -3.80 -12.46
CA LEU A 80 0.78 -4.50 -11.74
C LEU A 80 1.57 -3.51 -10.88
N VAL A 81 2.04 -3.98 -9.72
CA VAL A 81 2.90 -3.18 -8.87
C VAL A 81 4.28 -3.03 -9.51
N THR A 82 4.89 -1.86 -9.31
CA THR A 82 6.27 -1.60 -9.76
C THR A 82 7.30 -2.36 -8.91
N PHE A 83 7.00 -2.53 -7.62
CA PHE A 83 7.86 -3.19 -6.64
C PHE A 83 7.12 -4.41 -6.08
N PRO A 84 7.47 -5.64 -6.50
CA PRO A 84 6.88 -6.83 -5.92
C PRO A 84 7.34 -6.93 -4.47
N VAL A 85 6.37 -6.93 -3.56
CA VAL A 85 6.62 -7.10 -2.13
C VAL A 85 6.18 -8.51 -1.74
N HIS A 86 6.99 -9.16 -0.93
CA HIS A 86 6.67 -10.47 -0.37
C HIS A 86 7.00 -10.51 1.12
N ASP A 87 6.32 -11.41 1.82
CA ASP A 87 6.53 -11.70 3.24
C ASP A 87 6.45 -13.22 3.46
N GLU A 88 7.23 -13.75 4.39
CA GLU A 88 7.39 -15.19 4.63
C GLU A 88 7.18 -15.53 6.11
N PHE A 89 6.32 -16.51 6.37
CA PHE A 89 6.08 -17.06 7.70
C PHE A 89 6.20 -18.58 7.70
N SER A 90 6.69 -19.12 8.81
CA SER A 90 6.67 -20.56 9.06
C SER A 90 5.37 -20.95 9.76
N PHE A 91 4.80 -22.10 9.39
CA PHE A 91 3.68 -22.68 10.12
C PHE A 91 3.86 -24.17 10.40
N ARG A 92 3.26 -24.62 11.50
CA ARG A 92 3.24 -26.01 11.96
C ARG A 92 1.84 -26.36 12.48
N TYR A 93 1.47 -27.62 12.38
CA TYR A 93 0.24 -28.11 12.99
C TYR A 93 0.48 -28.39 14.48
N ASN A 94 -0.35 -27.79 15.32
CA ASN A 94 -0.29 -27.89 16.79
C ASN A 94 -1.70 -28.18 17.34
N ASP A 95 -1.81 -28.38 18.65
CA ASP A 95 -3.10 -28.58 19.33
C ASP A 95 -3.93 -27.30 19.47
N ARG A 96 -3.30 -26.12 19.31
CA ARG A 96 -3.95 -24.80 19.39
C ARG A 96 -3.34 -23.84 18.39
N THR A 97 -4.17 -22.90 17.93
CA THR A 97 -3.70 -21.82 17.06
C THR A 97 -3.02 -20.74 17.89
N THR A 98 -1.68 -20.68 17.84
CA THR A 98 -0.86 -19.70 18.57
C THR A 98 0.18 -19.08 17.65
N ILE A 99 0.65 -17.88 17.99
CA ILE A 99 1.81 -17.26 17.35
C ILE A 99 2.91 -17.23 18.39
N GLU A 100 3.98 -17.99 18.16
CA GLU A 100 5.10 -18.12 19.08
C GLU A 100 6.39 -17.70 18.37
N PRO A 101 7.24 -16.85 19.00
CA PRO A 101 8.58 -16.62 18.50
C PRO A 101 9.34 -17.95 18.59
N HIS A 102 9.93 -18.42 17.49
CA HIS A 102 10.67 -19.66 17.55
C HIS A 102 11.98 -19.44 18.31
N ASP A 103 12.06 -19.99 19.53
CA ASP A 103 13.17 -19.84 20.50
C ASP A 103 14.60 -20.10 19.98
N TYR A 104 14.75 -20.69 18.78
CA TYR A 104 16.04 -21.15 18.25
C TYR A 104 16.44 -20.52 16.92
N PHE A 105 15.52 -19.88 16.20
CA PHE A 105 15.76 -19.43 14.82
C PHE A 105 15.40 -17.97 14.55
N ASP A 106 14.85 -17.21 15.52
CA ASP A 106 14.32 -15.86 15.28
C ASP A 106 13.34 -15.82 14.08
N VAL A 107 12.62 -16.92 13.85
CA VAL A 107 11.59 -17.01 12.80
C VAL A 107 10.24 -17.21 13.49
N ASP A 108 9.29 -16.36 13.18
CA ASP A 108 7.95 -16.45 13.76
C ASP A 108 7.22 -17.68 13.21
N CYS A 109 6.68 -18.50 14.13
CA CYS A 109 5.99 -19.73 13.78
C CYS A 109 4.52 -19.66 14.19
N ILE A 110 3.64 -19.97 13.25
CA ILE A 110 2.21 -20.08 13.47
C ILE A 110 1.89 -21.55 13.78
N GLY A 111 1.37 -21.81 14.97
CA GLY A 111 0.66 -23.05 15.28
C GLY A 111 -0.72 -22.97 14.66
N ILE A 112 -1.16 -23.99 13.91
CA ILE A 112 -2.53 -24.12 13.40
C ILE A 112 -3.11 -25.41 13.95
N GLU A 113 -4.34 -25.34 14.48
CA GLU A 113 -5.05 -26.52 14.95
C GLU A 113 -5.26 -27.53 13.82
N ALA A 114 -4.88 -28.80 14.07
CA ALA A 114 -4.83 -29.84 13.05
C ALA A 114 -6.22 -30.40 12.66
N GLU A 115 -7.24 -30.23 13.49
CA GLU A 115 -8.55 -30.85 13.29
C GLU A 115 -9.53 -29.96 12.51
N GLY A 116 -10.04 -30.46 11.38
CA GLY A 116 -11.32 -30.05 10.72
C GLY A 116 -11.43 -28.64 10.15
N GLU A 117 -11.09 -27.60 10.92
CA GLU A 117 -11.26 -26.18 10.62
C GLU A 117 -9.99 -25.53 10.02
N SER A 118 -8.94 -26.32 9.77
CA SER A 118 -7.63 -25.81 9.36
C SER A 118 -7.66 -24.92 8.10
N GLU A 119 -8.57 -25.16 7.15
CA GLU A 119 -8.69 -24.33 5.95
C GLU A 119 -9.34 -22.97 6.20
N GLU A 120 -10.35 -22.92 7.05
CA GLU A 120 -11.04 -21.69 7.43
C GLU A 120 -10.14 -20.82 8.33
N VAL A 121 -9.38 -21.44 9.24
CA VAL A 121 -8.33 -20.79 10.03
C VAL A 121 -7.24 -20.21 9.11
N LYS A 122 -6.75 -20.98 8.13
CA LYS A 122 -5.78 -20.49 7.12
C LYS A 122 -6.34 -19.29 6.36
N LEU A 123 -7.63 -19.29 5.98
CA LEU A 123 -8.26 -18.15 5.32
C LEU A 123 -8.30 -16.92 6.24
N SER A 124 -8.67 -17.08 7.50
CA SER A 124 -8.73 -16.00 8.49
C SER A 124 -7.38 -15.35 8.71
N LEU A 125 -6.33 -16.15 8.87
CA LEU A 125 -4.95 -15.67 8.92
C LEU A 125 -4.53 -15.01 7.60
N SER A 126 -4.98 -15.55 6.46
CA SER A 126 -4.67 -14.97 5.15
C SER A 126 -5.22 -13.55 4.98
N TYR A 127 -6.32 -13.18 5.64
CA TYR A 127 -6.78 -11.77 5.65
C TYR A 127 -5.74 -10.85 6.31
N GLY A 128 -5.15 -11.25 7.44
CA GLY A 128 -4.10 -10.48 8.10
C GLY A 128 -2.82 -10.39 7.28
N PHE A 129 -2.37 -11.50 6.69
CA PHE A 129 -1.20 -11.50 5.78
C PHE A 129 -1.43 -10.63 4.54
N SER A 130 -2.61 -10.73 3.93
CA SER A 130 -3.02 -9.91 2.80
C SER A 130 -2.94 -8.41 3.13
N GLN A 131 -3.40 -8.00 4.32
CA GLN A 131 -3.29 -6.61 4.75
C GLN A 131 -1.84 -6.21 5.01
N SER A 132 -1.04 -7.05 5.68
CA SER A 132 0.38 -6.79 5.97
C SER A 132 1.20 -6.54 4.71
N VAL A 133 1.13 -7.44 3.73
CA VAL A 133 1.91 -7.32 2.50
C VAL A 133 1.44 -6.14 1.63
N LYS A 134 0.15 -5.78 1.71
CA LYS A 134 -0.37 -4.59 1.04
C LYS A 134 0.12 -3.30 1.70
N LEU A 135 0.22 -3.27 3.03
CA LEU A 135 0.79 -2.15 3.75
C LEU A 135 2.28 -1.98 3.45
N GLN A 136 3.02 -3.08 3.41
CA GLN A 136 4.43 -3.08 3.03
C GLN A 136 4.66 -2.46 1.64
N TYR A 137 3.78 -2.74 0.67
CA TYR A 137 3.80 -2.06 -0.64
C TYR A 137 3.64 -0.54 -0.54
N PHE A 138 2.73 -0.05 0.31
CA PHE A 138 2.57 1.39 0.52
C PHE A 138 3.74 2.02 1.29
N GLU A 139 4.33 1.30 2.24
CA GLU A 139 5.53 1.73 2.94
C GLU A 139 6.67 1.96 1.94
N THR A 140 6.88 1.02 0.99
CA THR A 140 7.86 1.18 -0.09
C THR A 140 7.56 2.38 -1.00
N ILE A 141 6.29 2.61 -1.36
CA ILE A 141 5.93 3.80 -2.16
C ILE A 141 6.28 5.09 -1.41
N ILE A 142 5.95 5.17 -0.12
CA ILE A 142 6.23 6.37 0.68
C ILE A 142 7.71 6.58 0.85
N GLU A 143 8.47 5.52 1.12
CA GLU A 143 9.92 5.59 1.22
C GLU A 143 10.54 6.12 -0.07
N ALA A 144 10.09 5.64 -1.23
CA ALA A 144 10.53 6.16 -2.52
C ALA A 144 10.16 7.65 -2.73
N LEU A 145 8.98 8.08 -2.28
CA LEU A 145 8.60 9.50 -2.32
C LEU A 145 9.46 10.35 -1.39
N ILE A 146 9.73 9.90 -0.17
CA ILE A 146 10.58 10.60 0.80
C ILE A 146 11.99 10.73 0.22
N GLU A 147 12.57 9.65 -0.30
CA GLU A 147 13.91 9.64 -0.89
C GLU A 147 14.00 10.58 -2.09
N LYS A 148 13.00 10.54 -2.98
CA LYS A 148 12.89 11.44 -4.15
C LYS A 148 12.88 12.91 -3.76
N TYR A 149 12.25 13.26 -2.64
CA TYR A 149 11.97 14.66 -2.28
C TYR A 149 12.85 15.23 -1.16
N THR A 150 13.57 14.39 -0.42
CA THR A 150 14.52 14.82 0.63
C THR A 150 15.58 15.80 0.12
N PRO A 151 16.19 15.61 -1.08
CA PRO A 151 17.18 16.56 -1.59
C PRO A 151 16.62 17.98 -1.80
N LEU A 152 15.36 18.08 -2.19
CA LEU A 152 14.69 19.37 -2.41
C LEU A 152 14.46 20.10 -1.08
N ILE A 153 14.03 19.37 -0.04
CA ILE A 153 13.87 19.91 1.31
C ILE A 153 15.23 20.39 1.86
N HIS A 154 16.28 19.60 1.64
CA HIS A 154 17.63 19.96 2.09
C HIS A 154 18.17 21.21 1.38
N SER A 155 17.98 21.31 0.07
CA SER A 155 18.45 22.46 -0.73
C SER A 155 17.86 23.78 -0.22
N LEU A 156 16.56 23.80 0.11
CA LEU A 156 15.94 24.97 0.74
C LEU A 156 16.56 25.31 2.10
N SER A 157 16.87 24.30 2.92
CA SER A 157 17.48 24.53 4.24
C SER A 157 18.92 25.03 4.16
N SER A 158 19.70 24.62 3.16
CA SER A 158 21.11 24.98 3.03
C SER A 158 21.36 26.25 2.22
N GLU A 159 20.60 26.44 1.14
CA GLU A 159 20.83 27.53 0.17
C GLU A 159 19.83 28.69 0.35
N GLY A 160 18.71 28.46 1.04
CA GLY A 160 17.65 29.46 1.22
C GLY A 160 16.83 29.75 -0.05
N GLU A 161 17.15 29.09 -1.16
CA GLU A 161 16.43 29.18 -2.42
C GLU A 161 15.97 27.80 -2.88
N MET A 162 14.80 27.76 -3.53
CA MET A 162 14.26 26.55 -4.16
C MET A 162 14.45 26.67 -5.66
N ALA A 163 15.32 25.85 -6.24
CA ALA A 163 15.52 25.74 -7.69
C ALA A 163 14.39 24.93 -8.38
N VAL A 164 13.14 25.14 -7.96
CA VAL A 164 11.94 24.49 -8.52
C VAL A 164 10.85 25.51 -8.77
N THR A 165 10.16 25.32 -9.87
CA THR A 165 9.03 26.14 -10.28
C THR A 165 7.76 25.78 -9.51
N ARG A 166 6.81 26.71 -9.48
CA ARG A 166 5.49 26.49 -8.89
C ARG A 166 4.73 25.31 -9.53
N ASN A 167 4.90 25.11 -10.84
CA ASN A 167 4.24 24.00 -11.52
C ASN A 167 4.82 22.65 -11.08
N GLU A 168 6.13 22.57 -10.84
CA GLU A 168 6.77 21.36 -10.31
C GLU A 168 6.27 21.07 -8.90
N ILE A 169 6.20 22.07 -8.00
CA ILE A 169 5.63 21.87 -6.65
C ILE A 169 4.18 21.35 -6.72
N ARG A 170 3.36 21.89 -7.61
CA ARG A 170 1.98 21.41 -7.81
C ARG A 170 1.91 19.98 -8.33
N GLN A 171 2.83 19.57 -9.20
CA GLN A 171 2.94 18.18 -9.65
C GLN A 171 3.32 17.26 -8.50
N ILE A 172 4.24 17.68 -7.64
CA ILE A 172 4.65 16.93 -6.43
C ILE A 172 3.47 16.75 -5.48
N ILE A 173 2.74 17.83 -5.18
CA ILE A 173 1.51 17.76 -4.38
C ILE A 173 0.51 16.79 -5.01
N GLY A 174 0.32 16.85 -6.33
CA GLY A 174 -0.55 15.93 -7.07
C GLY A 174 -0.14 14.46 -6.93
N GLU A 175 1.16 14.16 -6.98
CA GLU A 175 1.70 12.81 -6.78
C GLU A 175 1.45 12.31 -5.35
N ILE A 176 1.70 13.13 -4.34
CA ILE A 176 1.46 12.80 -2.93
C ILE A 176 -0.04 12.58 -2.67
N LEU A 177 -0.90 13.46 -3.20
CA LEU A 177 -2.36 13.31 -3.11
C LEU A 177 -2.84 12.05 -3.85
N GLY A 178 -2.21 11.70 -4.98
CA GLY A 178 -2.45 10.45 -5.68
C GLY A 178 -2.13 9.24 -4.82
N ALA A 179 -0.97 9.21 -4.18
CA ALA A 179 -0.57 8.15 -3.26
C ALA A 179 -1.52 8.05 -2.06
N LYS A 180 -1.92 9.18 -1.46
CA LYS A 180 -2.90 9.25 -0.37
C LYS A 180 -4.29 8.76 -0.79
N SER A 181 -4.74 9.12 -2.01
CA SER A 181 -6.00 8.65 -2.56
C SER A 181 -5.97 7.14 -2.81
N GLU A 182 -4.90 6.62 -3.40
CA GLU A 182 -4.72 5.19 -3.66
C GLU A 182 -4.70 4.39 -2.34
N MET A 183 -3.99 4.89 -1.33
CA MET A 183 -4.00 4.32 0.03
C MET A 183 -5.41 4.34 0.63
N ASN A 184 -6.14 5.46 0.56
CA ASN A 184 -7.48 5.56 1.15
C ASN A 184 -8.53 4.70 0.43
N LEU A 185 -8.44 4.56 -0.90
CA LEU A 185 -9.33 3.68 -1.66
C LEU A 185 -9.08 2.21 -1.29
N ILE A 186 -7.83 1.86 -0.98
CA ILE A 186 -7.43 0.52 -0.57
C ILE A 186 -7.59 0.30 0.94
N SER A 187 -7.56 1.36 1.77
CA SER A 187 -7.83 1.29 3.20
C SER A 187 -9.27 0.88 3.51
N ASN A 188 -10.18 1.05 2.55
CA ASN A 188 -11.51 0.42 2.62
C ASN A 188 -11.45 -1.12 2.78
N PHE A 189 -10.36 -1.76 2.35
CA PHE A 189 -10.08 -3.18 2.57
C PHE A 189 -9.29 -3.48 3.85
N LEU A 190 -8.71 -2.45 4.49
CA LEU A 190 -8.08 -2.55 5.80
C LEU A 190 -9.11 -2.47 6.94
N TYR A 191 -10.34 -2.01 6.66
CA TYR A 191 -11.43 -2.17 7.60
C TYR A 191 -11.81 -3.64 7.76
N HIS A 192 -12.33 -3.95 8.95
CA HIS A 192 -12.78 -5.27 9.37
C HIS A 192 -13.43 -6.07 8.22
N PRO A 193 -12.83 -7.20 7.79
CA PRO A 193 -13.36 -7.95 6.67
C PRO A 193 -14.79 -8.42 6.93
N LYS A 194 -15.69 -8.16 5.96
CA LYS A 194 -17.12 -8.53 6.07
C LYS A 194 -17.35 -10.05 6.11
N TYR A 195 -16.32 -10.83 5.79
CA TYR A 195 -16.35 -12.29 5.89
C TYR A 195 -16.68 -12.74 7.32
N PHE A 196 -16.10 -12.08 8.33
CA PHE A 196 -16.31 -12.42 9.73
C PHE A 196 -17.73 -12.10 10.25
N TRP A 197 -18.50 -11.28 9.53
CA TRP A 197 -19.91 -11.06 9.88
C TRP A 197 -20.75 -12.34 9.69
N GLN A 198 -20.31 -13.23 8.81
CA GLN A 198 -20.93 -14.55 8.60
C GLN A 198 -20.23 -15.65 9.40
N HIS A 199 -18.96 -15.43 9.76
CA HIS A 199 -18.11 -16.39 10.48
C HIS A 199 -17.45 -15.74 11.71
N PRO A 200 -18.21 -15.40 12.76
CA PRO A 200 -17.68 -14.66 13.90
C PRO A 200 -16.69 -15.45 14.75
N THR A 201 -16.78 -16.80 14.76
CA THR A 201 -15.81 -17.67 15.44
C THR A 201 -14.41 -17.55 14.86
N LEU A 202 -14.31 -17.31 13.56
CA LEU A 202 -13.04 -17.19 12.86
C LEU A 202 -12.35 -15.82 13.03
N GLU A 203 -13.07 -14.83 13.56
CA GLU A 203 -12.60 -13.46 13.73
C GLU A 203 -11.41 -13.39 14.69
N GLU A 204 -11.38 -14.25 15.70
CA GLU A 204 -10.32 -14.26 16.72
C GLU A 204 -8.93 -14.50 16.10
N TYR A 205 -8.83 -15.38 15.10
CA TYR A 205 -7.58 -15.68 14.42
C TYR A 205 -7.08 -14.50 13.58
N TYR A 206 -8.00 -13.79 12.93
CA TYR A 206 -7.69 -12.58 12.19
C TYR A 206 -7.22 -11.46 13.12
N ILE A 207 -7.95 -11.20 14.22
CA ILE A 207 -7.57 -10.16 15.20
C ILE A 207 -6.22 -10.48 15.85
N MET A 208 -5.96 -11.75 16.15
CA MET A 208 -4.68 -12.21 16.69
C MET A 208 -3.53 -11.82 15.76
N LEU A 209 -3.65 -12.14 14.47
CA LEU A 209 -2.63 -11.83 13.49
C LEU A 209 -2.55 -10.32 13.18
N GLU A 210 -3.67 -9.62 13.11
CA GLU A 210 -3.72 -8.17 12.91
C GLU A 210 -2.96 -7.43 14.02
N ARG A 211 -3.19 -7.83 15.27
CA ARG A 211 -2.48 -7.26 16.44
C ARG A 211 -1.00 -7.58 16.37
N TYR A 212 -0.66 -8.83 16.05
CA TYR A 212 0.72 -9.31 15.97
C TYR A 212 1.52 -8.55 14.91
N LEU A 213 0.97 -8.39 13.70
CA LEU A 213 1.59 -7.65 12.60
C LEU A 213 1.47 -6.11 12.73
N HIS A 214 0.88 -5.64 13.83
CA HIS A 214 0.70 -4.22 14.15
C HIS A 214 0.06 -3.40 13.02
N ILE A 215 -0.88 -4.00 12.29
CA ILE A 215 -1.51 -3.44 11.08
C ILE A 215 -2.00 -2.00 11.32
N GLN A 216 -2.77 -1.76 12.39
CA GLN A 216 -3.28 -0.42 12.69
C GLN A 216 -2.18 0.62 12.98
N ARG A 217 -1.08 0.22 13.64
CA ARG A 217 0.04 1.14 13.91
C ARG A 217 0.75 1.51 12.62
N ARG A 218 0.95 0.54 11.72
CA ARG A 218 1.54 0.75 10.39
C ARG A 218 0.69 1.69 9.54
N VAL A 219 -0.63 1.48 9.50
CA VAL A 219 -1.58 2.40 8.83
C VAL A 219 -1.44 3.83 9.34
N ASN A 220 -1.38 4.02 10.65
CA ASN A 220 -1.26 5.35 11.24
C ASN A 220 0.10 6.00 10.90
N ALA A 221 1.18 5.23 10.89
CA ALA A 221 2.51 5.72 10.52
C ALA A 221 2.58 6.15 9.05
N ILE A 222 2.02 5.36 8.13
CA ILE A 222 1.93 5.65 6.70
C ILE A 222 1.13 6.95 6.47
N ASN A 223 -0.05 7.06 7.09
CA ASN A 223 -0.88 8.28 7.02
C ASN A 223 -0.15 9.51 7.57
N HIS A 224 0.54 9.38 8.69
CA HIS A 224 1.30 10.47 9.28
C HIS A 224 2.41 10.95 8.34
N ARG A 225 3.21 10.03 7.78
CA ARG A 225 4.27 10.36 6.81
C ARG A 225 3.74 11.08 5.57
N LEU A 226 2.64 10.61 4.99
CA LEU A 226 2.01 11.27 3.83
C LEU A 226 1.46 12.65 4.17
N ASN A 227 0.88 12.83 5.35
CA ASN A 227 0.39 14.14 5.79
C ASN A 227 1.55 15.12 5.98
N THR A 228 2.63 14.71 6.64
CA THR A 228 3.83 15.53 6.81
C THR A 228 4.42 15.95 5.47
N LEU A 229 4.54 15.03 4.49
CA LEU A 229 4.98 15.39 3.15
C LEU A 229 4.05 16.40 2.48
N SER A 230 2.73 16.19 2.58
CA SER A 230 1.74 17.11 2.01
C SER A 230 1.87 18.50 2.61
N GLU A 231 1.96 18.61 3.93
CA GLU A 231 2.12 19.87 4.66
C GLU A 231 3.39 20.63 4.26
N ILE A 232 4.53 19.93 4.12
CA ILE A 232 5.80 20.52 3.67
C ILE A 232 5.63 21.13 2.27
N PHE A 233 5.06 20.38 1.33
CA PHE A 233 4.93 20.85 -0.05
C PHE A 233 3.84 21.92 -0.24
N GLU A 234 2.78 21.88 0.55
CA GLU A 234 1.79 22.96 0.61
C GLU A 234 2.41 24.26 1.13
N MET A 235 3.26 24.18 2.16
CA MET A 235 4.02 25.33 2.66
C MET A 235 4.95 25.90 1.58
N PHE A 236 5.63 25.05 0.82
CA PHE A 236 6.50 25.50 -0.29
C PHE A 236 5.68 26.19 -1.40
N ASN A 237 4.51 25.65 -1.74
CA ASN A 237 3.61 26.29 -2.70
C ASN A 237 3.17 27.68 -2.21
N GLY A 238 2.85 27.84 -0.92
CA GLY A 238 2.51 29.13 -0.31
C GLY A 238 3.67 30.14 -0.34
N TYR A 239 4.91 29.69 -0.06
CA TYR A 239 6.10 30.54 -0.14
C TYR A 239 6.31 31.11 -1.56
N LEU A 240 6.15 30.28 -2.60
CA LEU A 240 6.27 30.72 -3.99
C LEU A 240 5.15 31.69 -4.40
N GLU A 241 3.94 31.54 -3.84
CA GLU A 241 2.81 32.45 -4.10
C GLU A 241 3.08 33.86 -3.54
N ASN A 242 3.68 33.95 -2.36
CA ASN A 242 3.97 35.22 -1.70
C ASN A 242 5.04 36.04 -2.45
N ARG A 243 6.03 35.39 -3.10
CA ARG A 243 7.00 36.09 -3.98
C ARG A 243 6.34 36.77 -5.17
N HIS A 244 5.26 36.20 -5.72
CA HIS A 244 4.55 36.82 -6.83
C HIS A 244 3.75 38.06 -6.39
N SER A 245 3.11 37.99 -5.22
CA SER A 245 2.42 39.14 -4.62
C SER A 245 3.37 40.34 -4.46
N HIS A 246 4.58 40.11 -3.92
CA HIS A 246 5.60 41.15 -3.82
C HIS A 246 6.04 41.70 -5.19
N SER A 247 6.09 40.87 -6.22
CA SER A 247 6.45 41.35 -7.57
C SER A 247 5.38 42.28 -8.15
N LEU A 248 4.10 42.00 -7.92
CA LEU A 248 3.00 42.88 -8.30
C LEU A 248 3.02 44.19 -7.51
N GLU A 249 3.30 44.12 -6.21
CA GLU A 249 3.44 45.30 -5.34
C GLU A 249 4.54 46.24 -5.85
N VAL A 250 5.71 45.70 -6.21
CA VAL A 250 6.83 46.48 -6.78
C VAL A 250 6.44 47.14 -8.10
N ILE A 251 5.70 46.45 -8.97
CA ILE A 251 5.20 47.01 -10.23
C ILE A 251 4.25 48.20 -9.95
N ILE A 252 3.34 48.07 -8.99
CA ILE A 252 2.41 49.15 -8.62
C ILE A 252 3.18 50.37 -8.09
N ILE A 253 4.15 50.16 -7.19
CA ILE A 253 5.00 51.24 -6.65
C ILE A 253 5.74 51.95 -7.79
N PHE A 254 6.30 51.20 -8.73
CA PHE A 254 7.01 51.76 -9.88
C PHE A 254 6.08 52.57 -10.80
N LEU A 255 4.86 52.10 -11.07
CA LEU A 255 3.87 52.81 -11.87
C LEU A 255 3.47 54.14 -11.21
N ILE A 256 3.23 54.15 -9.89
CA ILE A 256 2.94 55.38 -9.13
C ILE A 256 4.12 56.35 -9.19
N ALA A 257 5.36 55.84 -9.04
CA ALA A 257 6.55 56.67 -9.11
C ALA A 257 6.70 57.36 -10.48
N ILE A 258 6.44 56.64 -11.58
CA ILE A 258 6.44 57.20 -12.93
C ILE A 258 5.38 58.31 -13.08
N GLU A 259 4.18 58.08 -12.58
CA GLU A 259 3.08 59.05 -12.66
C GLU A 259 3.42 60.36 -11.92
N ILE A 260 4.01 60.25 -10.73
CA ILE A 260 4.49 61.42 -9.97
C ILE A 260 5.56 62.18 -10.75
N ILE A 261 6.52 61.49 -11.37
CA ILE A 261 7.58 62.12 -12.19
C ILE A 261 6.97 62.89 -13.36
N PHE A 262 6.04 62.29 -14.10
CA PHE A 262 5.34 62.98 -15.19
C PHE A 262 4.56 64.19 -14.69
N GLY A 263 3.88 64.08 -13.55
CA GLY A 263 3.17 65.20 -12.91
C GLY A 263 4.09 66.37 -12.58
N VAL A 264 5.27 66.10 -12.02
CA VAL A 264 6.26 67.14 -11.68
C VAL A 264 6.86 67.78 -12.92
N VAL A 265 7.22 66.99 -13.94
CA VAL A 265 7.76 67.52 -15.20
C VAL A 265 6.76 68.42 -15.90
N ASN A 266 5.48 68.02 -15.96
CA ASN A 266 4.41 68.81 -16.58
C ASN A 266 4.02 70.05 -15.76
N PHE A 267 4.33 70.10 -14.46
CA PHE A 267 4.10 71.29 -13.64
C PHE A 267 5.25 72.33 -13.76
N HIS A 268 6.46 71.87 -14.10
CA HIS A 268 7.64 72.72 -14.20
C HIS A 268 7.91 73.25 -15.64
N PHE A 269 7.15 72.79 -16.64
CA PHE A 269 7.20 73.25 -18.04
C PHE A 269 5.90 73.97 -18.42
#